data_AF-A0A3D4USW2-F1
#
_entry.id   AF-A0A3D4USW2-F1
#
_cell.length_a   1.000
_cell.length_b   1.000
_cell.length_c   1.000
_cell.angle_alpha   90.00
_cell.angle_beta   90.00
_cell.angle_gamma   90.00
#
_symmetry.space_group_name_H-M   'P 1'
#
loop_
_entity.id
_entity.type
_entity.pdbx_description
1 polymer ?
#
loop_
_entity_poly.entity_id
_entity_poly.type
_entity_poly.pdbx_seq_one_letter_code
_entity_poly.pdbx_strand_id
1 'polypeptide(L)'
;MKLKMFNIKASKEYLDILGGLKLKALTSFKIKNIIKQVNSQYEQYVETQNERIKHYGQEVEGEIGQYKFSPENKIKIQKELDELLNKEIELDFEQLSIEDLGDIEIEANLLVNLDWLFKG
;
A
#
# COMPACT_ATOMS: atom_id res chain seq x y z
N MET A 1 -2.44 9.96 11.46
CA MET A 1 -3.58 9.13 10.96
C MET A 1 -3.27 7.65 11.19
N LYS A 2 -4.29 6.81 11.43
CA LYS A 2 -4.13 5.34 11.49
C LYS A 2 -4.86 4.68 10.32
N LEU A 3 -4.17 3.76 9.63
CA LEU A 3 -4.74 2.95 8.54
C LEU A 3 -4.36 1.49 8.73
N LYS A 4 -5.21 0.56 8.29
CA LYS A 4 -4.79 -0.83 8.20
C LYS A 4 -3.78 -1.00 7.08
N MET A 5 -2.84 -1.92 7.25
CA MET A 5 -1.90 -2.29 6.19
C MET A 5 -2.61 -2.73 4.90
N PHE A 6 -3.79 -3.34 5.02
CA PHE A 6 -4.68 -3.63 3.89
C PHE A 6 -4.98 -2.38 3.05
N ASN A 7 -5.33 -1.26 3.69
CA ASN A 7 -5.62 -0.01 2.98
C ASN A 7 -4.37 0.51 2.27
N ILE A 8 -3.21 0.53 2.95
CA ILE A 8 -1.92 0.94 2.38
C ILE A 8 -1.59 0.14 1.12
N LYS A 9 -1.74 -1.19 1.19
CA LYS A 9 -1.52 -2.10 0.06
C LYS A 9 -2.50 -1.83 -1.08
N ALA A 10 -3.79 -1.68 -0.78
CA ALA A 10 -4.83 -1.46 -1.78
C ALA A 10 -4.71 -0.11 -2.49
N SER A 11 -4.26 0.93 -1.77
CA SER A 11 -4.15 2.29 -2.31
C SER A 11 -2.83 2.59 -3.02
N LYS A 12 -1.84 1.69 -2.97
CA LYS A 12 -0.47 1.95 -3.41
C LYS A 12 -0.37 2.45 -4.85
N GLU A 13 -1.03 1.75 -5.78
CA GLU A 13 -1.01 2.09 -7.21
C GLU A 13 -1.68 3.45 -7.48
N TYR A 14 -2.79 3.73 -6.79
CA TYR A 14 -3.53 4.98 -6.90
C TYR A 14 -2.70 6.15 -6.37
N LEU A 15 -1.94 5.93 -5.30
CA LEU A 15 -1.06 6.96 -4.75
C LEU A 15 0.10 7.29 -5.71
N ASP A 16 0.62 6.29 -6.44
CA ASP A 16 1.63 6.51 -7.48
C ASP A 16 1.07 7.29 -8.67
N ILE A 17 -0.16 6.98 -9.10
CA ILE A 17 -0.88 7.73 -10.14
C ILE A 17 -1.05 9.19 -9.71
N LEU A 18 -1.55 9.43 -8.49
CA LEU A 18 -1.71 10.78 -7.94
C LEU A 18 -0.37 11.53 -7.88
N GLY A 19 0.71 10.86 -7.48
CA GLY A 19 2.06 11.42 -7.44
C GLY A 19 2.64 11.79 -8.81
N GLY A 20 2.11 11.20 -9.89
CA GLY A 20 2.47 11.51 -11.27
C GLY A 20 1.74 12.71 -11.87
N LEU A 21 0.71 13.23 -11.20
CA LEU A 21 -0.07 14.36 -11.70
C LEU A 21 0.70 15.69 -11.62
N LYS A 22 0.41 16.59 -12.56
CA LYS A 22 0.96 17.95 -12.57
C LYS A 22 0.15 18.83 -11.62
N LEU A 23 0.58 18.91 -10.37
CA LEU A 23 -0.08 19.69 -9.32
C LEU A 23 0.71 20.94 -8.94
N LYS A 24 0.07 21.89 -8.25
CA LYS A 24 0.76 23.05 -7.64
C LYS A 24 1.91 22.58 -6.75
N ALA A 25 2.97 23.39 -6.66
CA ALA A 25 4.22 23.00 -5.99
C ALA A 25 4.02 22.53 -4.54
N LEU A 26 3.20 23.24 -3.75
CA LEU A 26 2.91 22.89 -2.37
C LEU A 26 2.16 21.54 -2.26
N THR A 27 1.13 21.34 -3.08
CA THR A 27 0.36 20.10 -3.13
C THR A 27 1.25 18.92 -3.54
N SER A 28 2.05 19.11 -4.59
CA SER A 28 3.05 18.14 -5.04
C SER A 28 4.02 17.74 -3.92
N PHE A 29 4.51 18.73 -3.16
CA PHE A 29 5.42 18.48 -2.04
C PHE A 29 4.76 17.65 -0.94
N LYS A 30 3.52 18.01 -0.54
CA LYS A 30 2.76 17.27 0.47
C LYS A 30 2.52 15.82 0.04
N ILE A 31 2.04 15.60 -1.18
CA ILE A 31 1.77 14.25 -1.73
C ILE A 31 3.04 13.42 -1.76
N LYS A 32 4.18 13.98 -2.20
CA LYS A 32 5.46 13.25 -2.21
C LYS A 32 5.91 12.80 -0.82
N ASN A 33 5.69 13.62 0.22
CA ASN A 33 6.00 13.22 1.59
C ASN A 33 5.11 12.07 2.07
N ILE A 34 3.82 12.11 1.72
CA ILE A 34 2.87 11.04 2.05
C ILE A 34 3.25 9.74 1.32
N ILE A 35 3.57 9.82 0.02
CA ILE A 35 4.07 8.69 -0.78
C ILE A 35 5.30 8.07 -0.12
N LYS A 36 6.26 8.89 0.34
CA LYS A 36 7.46 8.37 0.99
C LYS A 36 7.15 7.54 2.24
N GLN A 37 6.21 8.00 3.07
CA GLN A 37 5.79 7.27 4.26
C GLN A 37 5.08 5.96 3.91
N VAL A 38 4.13 6.03 2.96
CA VAL A 38 3.39 4.85 2.48
C VAL A 38 4.32 3.82 1.85
N ASN A 39 5.27 4.25 1.01
CA ASN A 39 6.24 3.36 0.37
C ASN A 39 7.10 2.64 1.39
N SER A 40 7.58 3.34 2.42
CA SER A 40 8.38 2.70 3.47
C SER A 40 7.63 1.57 4.18
N GLN A 41 6.33 1.77 4.48
CA GLN A 41 5.50 0.74 5.10
C GLN A 41 5.18 -0.41 4.13
N TYR A 42 4.89 -0.06 2.87
CA TYR A 42 4.62 -1.03 1.81
C TYR A 42 5.82 -1.95 1.53
N GLU A 43 7.03 -1.38 1.45
CA GLU A 43 8.27 -2.13 1.22
C GLU A 43 8.54 -3.12 2.36
N GLN A 44 8.39 -2.70 3.62
CA GLN A 44 8.52 -3.58 4.78
C GLN A 44 7.51 -4.73 4.77
N TYR A 45 6.26 -4.45 4.35
CA TYR A 45 5.26 -5.49 4.17
C TYR A 45 5.64 -6.50 3.09
N VAL A 46 6.09 -6.03 1.92
CA VAL A 46 6.49 -6.90 0.81
C VAL A 46 7.68 -7.77 1.21
N GLU A 47 8.68 -7.19 1.89
CA GLU A 47 9.82 -7.93 2.41
C GLU A 47 9.37 -9.02 3.40
N THR A 48 8.57 -8.65 4.40
CA THR A 48 8.04 -9.61 5.39
C THR A 48 7.21 -10.71 4.72
N GLN A 49 6.33 -10.35 3.77
CA GLN A 49 5.52 -11.31 3.02
C GLN A 49 6.40 -12.31 2.26
N ASN A 50 7.43 -11.83 1.57
CA ASN A 50 8.36 -12.66 0.82
C ASN A 50 9.17 -13.59 1.73
N GLU A 51 9.59 -13.12 2.90
CA GLU A 51 10.25 -13.97 3.89
C GLU A 51 9.35 -15.11 4.37
N ARG A 52 8.06 -14.82 4.65
CA ARG A 52 7.10 -15.86 5.06
C ARG A 52 6.81 -16.86 3.94
N ILE A 53 6.69 -16.39 2.71
CA ILE A 53 6.54 -17.25 1.52
C ILE A 53 7.72 -18.21 1.40
N LYS A 54 8.96 -17.70 1.55
CA LYS A 54 10.18 -18.51 1.50
C LYS A 54 10.29 -19.49 2.68
N HIS A 55 9.85 -19.07 3.86
CA HIS A 55 9.91 -19.89 5.07
C HIS A 55 8.94 -21.09 5.02
N TYR A 56 7.71 -20.87 4.55
CA TYR A 56 6.66 -21.90 4.53
C TYR A 56 6.56 -22.66 3.21
N GLY A 57 7.12 -22.10 2.14
CA GLY A 57 7.07 -22.62 0.79
C GLY A 57 8.22 -23.56 0.47
N GLN A 58 7.98 -24.46 -0.49
CA GLN A 58 9.00 -25.26 -1.14
C GLN A 58 9.16 -24.75 -2.55
N GLU A 59 10.37 -24.31 -2.91
CA GLU A 59 10.63 -23.81 -4.26
C GLU A 59 10.36 -24.91 -5.29
N VAL A 60 9.69 -24.55 -6.37
CA VAL A 60 9.38 -25.48 -7.45
C VAL A 60 10.63 -25.69 -8.29
N GLU A 61 11.06 -26.95 -8.42
CA GLU A 61 12.24 -27.29 -9.21
C GLU A 61 12.10 -26.76 -10.65
N GLY A 62 13.08 -25.98 -11.10
CA GLY A 62 13.10 -25.38 -12.44
C GLY A 62 12.34 -24.06 -12.58
N GLU A 63 11.65 -23.57 -11.55
CA GLU A 63 10.86 -22.32 -11.60
C GLU A 63 11.28 -21.35 -10.48
N ILE A 64 12.21 -20.45 -10.81
CA ILE A 64 12.74 -19.46 -9.87
C ILE A 64 11.61 -18.59 -9.34
N GLY A 65 11.48 -18.51 -8.01
CA GLY A 65 10.51 -17.65 -7.34
C GLY A 65 9.08 -18.21 -7.27
N GLN A 66 8.85 -19.45 -7.71
CA GLN A 66 7.59 -20.14 -7.47
C GLN A 66 7.70 -21.08 -6.27
N TYR A 67 6.71 -21.00 -5.37
CA TYR A 67 6.66 -21.80 -4.16
C TYR A 67 5.38 -22.63 -4.10
N LYS A 68 5.52 -23.93 -3.77
CA LYS A 68 4.41 -24.80 -3.40
C LYS A 68 4.31 -24.90 -1.89
N PHE A 69 3.08 -25.03 -1.40
CA PHE A 69 2.79 -25.10 0.02
C PHE A 69 1.95 -26.33 0.32
N SER A 70 2.30 -27.05 1.38
CA SER A 70 1.40 -28.08 1.95
C SER A 70 0.09 -27.42 2.43
N PRO A 71 -1.02 -28.17 2.52
CA PRO A 71 -2.28 -27.62 3.04
C PRO A 71 -2.13 -26.96 4.42
N GLU A 72 -1.34 -27.55 5.31
CA GLU A 72 -1.08 -27.01 6.65
C GLU A 72 -0.31 -25.68 6.59
N ASN A 73 0.73 -25.60 5.76
CA ASN A 73 1.52 -24.38 5.61
C ASN A 73 0.73 -23.27 4.93
N LYS A 74 -0.18 -23.59 4.00
CA LYS A 74 -1.12 -22.61 3.41
C LYS A 74 -1.98 -21.94 4.47
N ILE A 75 -2.50 -22.72 5.42
CA ILE A 75 -3.34 -22.17 6.50
C ILE A 75 -2.52 -21.28 7.43
N LYS A 76 -1.29 -21.71 7.79
CA LYS A 76 -0.40 -20.91 8.65
C LYS A 76 -0.01 -19.58 8.02
N ILE A 77 0.46 -19.60 6.77
CA ILE A 77 0.88 -18.37 6.09
C ILE A 77 -0.29 -17.44 5.84
N GLN A 78 -1.47 -17.97 5.47
CA GLN A 78 -2.66 -17.15 5.28
C GLN A 78 -3.00 -16.40 6.57
N LYS A 79 -2.99 -17.10 7.71
CA LYS A 79 -3.26 -16.49 9.02
C LYS A 79 -2.25 -15.40 9.37
N GLU A 80 -0.95 -15.65 9.19
CA GLU A 80 0.08 -14.63 9.48
C GLU A 80 -0.06 -13.39 8.58
N LEU A 81 -0.37 -13.58 7.30
CA LEU A 81 -0.58 -12.47 6.36
C LEU A 81 -1.86 -11.70 6.68
N ASP A 82 -2.93 -12.39 7.10
CA ASP A 82 -4.18 -11.75 7.54
C ASP A 82 -3.97 -10.90 8.81
N GLU A 83 -3.17 -11.38 9.76
CA GLU A 83 -2.76 -10.61 10.94
C GLU A 83 -1.96 -9.37 10.54
N LEU A 84 -1.01 -9.52 9.62
CA LEU A 84 -0.20 -8.40 9.10
C LEU A 84 -1.07 -7.36 8.37
N LEU A 85 -2.00 -7.79 7.52
CA LEU A 85 -2.90 -6.91 6.78
C LEU A 85 -3.86 -6.15 7.69
N ASN A 86 -4.23 -6.73 8.84
CA ASN A 86 -5.11 -6.09 9.83
C ASN A 86 -4.40 -5.16 10.79
N LYS A 87 -3.06 -5.16 10.81
CA LYS A 87 -2.28 -4.25 11.68
C LYS A 87 -2.58 -2.80 11.32
N GLU A 88 -2.86 -2.00 12.35
CA GLU A 88 -2.95 -0.54 12.23
C GLU A 88 -1.54 0.07 12.18
N ILE A 89 -1.32 0.88 11.15
CA ILE A 89 -0.09 1.63 10.91
C ILE A 89 -0.39 3.10 11.14
N GLU A 90 0.44 3.73 11.95
CA GLU A 90 0.38 5.17 12.19
C GLU A 90 1.22 5.90 11.14
N LEU A 91 0.58 6.82 10.44
CA LEU A 91 1.18 7.68 9.42
C LEU A 91 1.07 9.13 9.86
N ASP A 92 2.15 9.89 9.70
CA ASP A 92 2.27 11.27 10.18
C ASP A 92 2.07 12.27 9.04
N PHE A 93 0.81 12.56 8.75
CA PHE A 93 0.42 13.59 7.78
C PHE A 93 -1.00 14.09 8.06
N GLU A 94 -1.30 15.26 7.50
CA GLU A 94 -2.64 15.84 7.45
C GLU A 94 -3.32 15.51 6.12
N GLN A 95 -4.61 15.18 6.18
CA GLN A 95 -5.41 14.97 4.98
C GLN A 95 -5.44 16.23 4.10
N LEU A 96 -5.42 16.02 2.79
CA LEU A 96 -5.45 17.07 1.78
C LEU A 96 -6.88 17.55 1.54
N SER A 97 -7.09 18.85 1.28
CA SER A 97 -8.37 19.29 0.75
C SER A 97 -8.48 18.87 -0.71
N ILE A 98 -9.69 18.53 -1.18
CA ILE A 98 -9.94 18.36 -2.63
C ILE A 98 -9.57 19.65 -3.38
N GLU A 99 -9.76 20.82 -2.77
CA GLU A 99 -9.43 22.12 -3.34
C GLU A 99 -7.91 22.29 -3.57
N ASP A 100 -7.07 21.58 -2.80
CA ASP A 100 -5.61 21.62 -2.96
C ASP A 100 -5.17 21.03 -4.31
N LEU A 101 -6.00 20.18 -4.94
CA LEU A 101 -5.75 19.60 -6.25
C LEU A 101 -5.89 20.63 -7.38
N GLY A 102 -6.67 21.70 -7.17
CA GLY A 102 -6.95 22.71 -8.18
C GLY A 102 -7.89 22.21 -9.29
N ASP A 103 -7.82 22.85 -10.45
CA ASP A 103 -8.64 22.53 -11.61
C ASP A 103 -7.96 21.42 -12.43
N ILE A 104 -8.23 20.16 -12.04
CA ILE A 104 -7.70 18.96 -12.69
C ILE A 104 -8.82 17.96 -12.97
N GLU A 105 -8.66 17.16 -14.01
CA GLU A 105 -9.49 15.98 -14.26
C GLU A 105 -8.78 14.75 -13.68
N ILE A 106 -9.51 13.98 -12.87
CA ILE A 106 -9.06 12.70 -12.32
C ILE A 106 -10.17 11.68 -12.42
N GLU A 107 -9.78 10.41 -12.58
CA GLU A 107 -10.74 9.31 -12.58
C GLU A 107 -11.38 9.14 -11.19
N ALA A 108 -12.69 8.86 -11.16
CA ALA A 108 -13.42 8.72 -9.89
C ALA A 108 -12.90 7.55 -9.02
N ASN A 109 -12.39 6.48 -9.64
CA ASN A 109 -11.75 5.37 -8.94
C ASN A 109 -10.54 5.82 -8.10
N LEU A 110 -9.80 6.84 -8.53
CA LEU A 110 -8.63 7.38 -7.84
C LEU A 110 -9.06 7.96 -6.50
N LEU A 111 -10.15 8.73 -6.48
CA LEU A 111 -10.70 9.32 -5.26
C LEU A 111 -11.26 8.26 -4.32
N VAL A 112 -11.98 7.26 -4.83
CA VAL A 112 -12.54 6.19 -3.99
C VAL A 112 -11.45 5.36 -3.31
N ASN A 113 -10.37 5.06 -4.02
CA ASN A 113 -9.25 4.27 -3.45
C ASN A 113 -8.29 5.10 -2.58
N LEU A 114 -8.45 6.42 -2.57
CA LEU A 114 -7.67 7.37 -1.78
C LEU A 114 -8.58 8.21 -0.85
N ASP A 115 -9.75 7.69 -0.49
CA ASP A 115 -10.72 8.40 0.36
C ASP A 115 -10.09 8.88 1.68
N TRP A 116 -9.24 8.05 2.28
CA TRP A 116 -8.49 8.34 3.48
C TRP A 116 -7.52 9.50 3.34
N LEU A 117 -7.06 9.83 2.12
CA LEU A 117 -6.10 10.89 1.88
C LEU A 117 -6.74 12.28 1.92
N PHE A 118 -8.02 12.36 1.58
CA PHE A 118 -8.72 13.63 1.40
C PHE A 118 -9.67 13.90 2.57
N LYS A 119 -9.75 15.16 2.97
CA LYS A 119 -10.84 15.66 3.81
C LYS A 119 -11.91 16.29 2.91
N GLY A 120 -13.18 16.01 3.25
CA GLY A 120 -14.33 16.72 2.70
C GLY A 120 -14.51 18.09 3.31
#